data_AF-A0A9W4IZN5-F1
#
_entry.id   AF-A0A9W4IZN5-F1
#
_cell.length_a   1.000
_cell.length_b   1.000
_cell.length_c   1.000
_cell.angle_alpha   90.00
_cell.angle_beta   90.00
_cell.angle_gamma   90.00
#
_symmetry.space_group_name_H-M   'P 1'
#
loop_
_entity.id
_entity.type
_entity.pdbx_description
1 polymer ?
#
loop_
_entity_poly.entity_id
_entity_poly.type
_entity_poly.pdbx_seq_one_letter_code
_entity_poly.pdbx_strand_id
1 'polypeptide(L)'
;MHYLKFLTAATLVQLAYAGDKIGFGPNFAVSSTGSTWIKEANTTLILPETPSPQVERLAIWPGMETSNGNLVQALAVSFEDPAANCGAQNGQWCVWASTLQDTQISGKMVPASPGDRITMHYVYNDSTGEYDQSSAINGKIVSTLSTSSGYAQRWDVAVECQVDACSRTSPPHSKPASASNLVLRERLRANQALEYVDTTIILNKADSSWTEGLYTKLSHNSGLRTVDGGKTWKVDTIALNSHLFDESDIQYN
;
A
#
# COMPACT_ATOMS: atom_id res chain seq x y z
N MET A 1 -37.59 -21.89 -49.28
CA MET A 1 -38.12 -21.88 -47.90
C MET A 1 -37.04 -21.33 -46.97
N HIS A 2 -37.40 -20.30 -46.19
CA HIS A 2 -36.71 -19.79 -44.99
C HIS A 2 -35.44 -18.97 -45.21
N TYR A 3 -35.19 -17.83 -44.56
CA TYR A 3 -36.03 -16.83 -43.86
C TYR A 3 -35.08 -15.61 -43.69
N LEU A 4 -35.56 -14.41 -43.98
CA LEU A 4 -34.92 -13.16 -43.61
C LEU A 4 -34.92 -13.06 -42.08
N LYS A 5 -33.74 -12.99 -41.43
CA LYS A 5 -33.64 -12.68 -40.00
C LYS A 5 -33.10 -11.26 -39.83
N PHE A 6 -33.99 -10.44 -39.29
CA PHE A 6 -33.77 -9.08 -38.83
C PHE A 6 -32.51 -8.99 -37.96
N LEU A 7 -31.59 -8.08 -38.28
CA LEU A 7 -30.64 -7.55 -37.31
C LEU A 7 -31.42 -6.62 -36.37
N THR A 8 -31.83 -7.13 -35.22
CA THR A 8 -32.22 -6.30 -34.09
C THR A 8 -30.97 -5.65 -33.52
N ALA A 9 -30.87 -4.33 -33.67
CA ALA A 9 -29.98 -3.49 -32.87
C ALA A 9 -30.41 -3.59 -31.40
N ALA A 10 -29.68 -4.37 -30.61
CA ALA A 10 -29.77 -4.30 -29.15
C ALA A 10 -28.81 -3.20 -28.71
N THR A 11 -29.38 -2.06 -28.36
CA THR A 11 -28.73 -0.99 -27.61
C THR A 11 -28.06 -1.57 -26.37
N LEU A 12 -26.73 -1.48 -26.32
CA LEU A 12 -25.97 -1.58 -25.06
C LEU A 12 -26.46 -0.46 -24.15
N VAL A 13 -27.30 -0.80 -23.18
CA VAL A 13 -27.44 0.03 -21.98
C VAL A 13 -26.06 0.01 -21.34
N GLN A 14 -25.32 1.12 -21.48
CA GLN A 14 -24.19 1.40 -20.61
C GLN A 14 -24.76 1.52 -19.21
N LEU A 15 -24.67 0.44 -18.43
CA LEU A 15 -24.61 0.58 -16.98
C LEU A 15 -23.30 1.31 -16.71
N ALA A 16 -23.40 2.62 -16.50
CA ALA A 16 -22.38 3.34 -15.77
C ALA A 16 -22.27 2.64 -14.41
N TYR A 17 -21.18 1.90 -14.19
CA TYR A 17 -20.81 1.54 -12.84
C TYR A 17 -20.53 2.86 -12.13
N ALA A 18 -21.30 3.15 -11.07
CA ALA A 18 -20.90 4.17 -10.11
C ALA A 18 -19.45 3.86 -9.71
N GLY A 19 -18.56 4.86 -9.75
CA GLY A 19 -17.15 4.67 -9.44
C GLY A 19 -16.99 3.95 -8.10
N ASP A 20 -16.08 2.98 -8.06
CA ASP A 20 -15.78 2.26 -6.83
C ASP A 20 -15.51 3.24 -5.69
N LYS A 21 -16.12 3.00 -4.53
CA LYS A 21 -15.90 3.81 -3.33
C LYS A 21 -14.44 3.63 -2.90
N ILE A 22 -13.59 4.65 -2.98
CA ILE A 22 -12.19 4.58 -2.53
C ILE A 22 -12.02 5.53 -1.34
N GLY A 23 -11.25 5.15 -0.33
CA GLY A 23 -10.96 6.02 0.80
C GLY A 23 -9.55 5.87 1.34
N PHE A 24 -8.97 6.98 1.78
CA PHE A 24 -7.58 7.04 2.25
C PHE A 24 -7.51 7.31 3.75
N GLY A 25 -6.99 6.32 4.47
CA GLY A 25 -6.86 6.34 5.92
C GLY A 25 -5.53 6.94 6.36
N PRO A 26 -4.89 6.36 7.39
CA PRO A 26 -3.57 6.73 7.84
C PRO A 26 -2.54 6.64 6.73
N ASN A 27 -1.63 7.59 6.71
CA ASN A 27 -0.53 7.61 5.76
C ASN A 27 0.69 8.33 6.33
N PHE A 28 1.81 8.09 5.67
CA PHE A 28 3.05 8.81 5.83
C PHE A 28 3.63 9.01 4.45
N ALA A 29 4.07 10.23 4.17
CA ALA A 29 4.49 10.67 2.85
C ALA A 29 5.70 11.57 2.98
N VAL A 30 6.63 11.50 2.04
CA VAL A 30 7.78 12.41 2.02
C VAL A 30 8.24 12.63 0.59
N SER A 31 8.48 13.91 0.28
CA SER A 31 8.97 14.39 -1.01
C SER A 31 9.79 15.66 -0.85
N SER A 32 10.59 15.96 -1.88
CA SER A 32 11.28 17.24 -2.03
C SER A 32 10.46 18.19 -2.89
N THR A 33 10.70 19.49 -2.72
CA THR A 33 10.25 20.54 -3.64
C THR A 33 11.19 20.72 -4.85
N GLY A 34 12.33 20.02 -4.87
CA GLY A 34 13.38 20.11 -5.89
C GLY A 34 13.31 19.04 -6.98
N SER A 35 14.40 18.94 -7.76
CA SER A 35 14.57 17.97 -8.88
C SER A 35 15.16 16.62 -8.47
N THR A 36 15.19 16.33 -7.17
CA THR A 36 15.72 15.10 -6.61
C THR A 36 14.68 13.99 -6.73
N TRP A 37 15.13 12.76 -6.99
CA TRP A 37 14.26 11.60 -7.15
C TRP A 37 14.86 10.36 -6.48
N ILE A 38 14.01 9.38 -6.21
CA ILE A 38 14.34 8.15 -5.47
C ILE A 38 14.97 7.16 -6.44
N LYS A 39 16.25 6.86 -6.22
CA LYS A 39 16.98 5.85 -6.99
C LYS A 39 16.74 4.45 -6.46
N GLU A 40 16.59 4.31 -5.15
CA GLU A 40 16.32 3.04 -4.51
C GLU A 40 15.51 3.27 -3.24
N ALA A 41 14.56 2.39 -2.97
CA ALA A 41 13.83 2.38 -1.71
C ALA A 41 13.64 0.95 -1.22
N ASN A 42 13.71 0.77 0.09
CA ASN A 42 13.46 -0.48 0.77
C ASN A 42 12.62 -0.22 2.01
N THR A 43 11.63 -1.06 2.29
CA THR A 43 10.90 -1.06 3.56
C THR A 43 10.41 -2.46 3.89
N THR A 44 10.16 -2.75 5.17
CA THR A 44 9.57 -4.01 5.59
C THR A 44 8.25 -3.77 6.32
N LEU A 45 7.16 -4.26 5.77
CA LEU A 45 5.87 -4.31 6.45
C LEU A 45 5.80 -5.55 7.34
N ILE A 46 5.45 -5.38 8.60
CA ILE A 46 5.02 -6.48 9.47
C ILE A 46 3.51 -6.62 9.29
N LEU A 47 3.06 -7.72 8.68
CA LEU A 47 1.63 -7.87 8.38
C LEU A 47 0.80 -7.90 9.67
N PRO A 48 -0.23 -7.05 9.78
CA PRO A 48 -1.18 -7.15 10.88
C PRO A 48 -2.15 -8.31 10.64
N GLU A 49 -3.03 -8.56 11.60
CA GLU A 49 -4.24 -9.35 11.37
C GLU A 49 -5.10 -8.71 10.27
N THR A 50 -5.75 -9.53 9.46
CA THR A 50 -6.73 -9.04 8.48
C THR A 50 -8.02 -8.55 9.18
N PRO A 51 -8.85 -7.73 8.51
CA PRO A 51 -10.18 -7.41 9.00
C PRO A 51 -11.02 -8.66 9.25
N SER A 52 -11.81 -8.67 10.32
CA SER A 52 -12.79 -9.72 10.60
C SER A 52 -14.18 -9.12 10.78
N PRO A 53 -15.16 -9.47 9.91
CA PRO A 53 -15.00 -10.29 8.71
C PRO A 53 -14.16 -9.60 7.62
N GLN A 54 -13.47 -10.38 6.78
CA GLN A 54 -12.86 -9.84 5.56
C GLN A 54 -13.95 -9.43 4.59
N VAL A 55 -13.83 -8.22 4.05
CA VAL A 55 -14.70 -7.65 3.02
C VAL A 55 -13.81 -7.06 1.95
N GLU A 56 -14.37 -6.84 0.78
CA GLU A 56 -13.63 -6.24 -0.32
C GLU A 56 -13.59 -4.71 -0.18
N ARG A 57 -12.49 -3.99 -0.35
CA ARG A 57 -11.06 -4.35 -0.46
C ARG A 57 -10.29 -3.49 0.53
N LEU A 58 -9.43 -4.08 1.36
CA LEU A 58 -8.50 -3.28 2.17
C LEU A 58 -7.08 -3.47 1.67
N ALA A 59 -6.45 -2.39 1.23
CA ALA A 59 -5.08 -2.36 0.76
C ALA A 59 -4.17 -1.63 1.74
N ILE A 60 -2.98 -2.20 1.91
CA ILE A 60 -1.85 -1.58 2.60
C ILE A 60 -0.71 -1.56 1.58
N TRP A 61 -0.08 -0.40 1.43
CA TRP A 61 1.00 -0.26 0.46
C TRP A 61 2.06 0.74 0.93
N PRO A 62 3.33 0.47 0.65
CA PRO A 62 4.28 1.48 0.26
C PRO A 62 4.23 1.73 -1.25
N GLY A 63 4.54 2.94 -1.67
CA GLY A 63 4.59 3.31 -3.07
C GLY A 63 5.44 4.55 -3.34
N MET A 64 5.71 4.74 -4.62
CA MET A 64 6.46 5.87 -5.16
C MET A 64 5.68 6.52 -6.30
N GLU A 65 5.22 7.74 -6.08
CA GLU A 65 4.65 8.57 -7.15
C GLU A 65 5.76 9.05 -8.07
N THR A 66 5.55 8.92 -9.38
CA THR A 66 6.58 9.20 -10.38
C THR A 66 6.24 10.39 -11.27
N SER A 67 7.26 10.90 -11.97
CA SER A 67 7.15 12.04 -12.89
C SER A 67 6.19 11.81 -14.07
N ASN A 68 5.81 10.56 -14.34
CA ASN A 68 4.84 10.22 -15.37
C ASN A 68 3.39 10.16 -14.84
N GLY A 69 3.18 10.43 -13.54
CA GLY A 69 1.87 10.28 -12.89
C GLY A 69 1.52 8.84 -12.51
N ASN A 70 2.51 7.93 -12.53
CA ASN A 70 2.31 6.54 -12.14
C ASN A 70 2.60 6.36 -10.64
N LEU A 71 2.15 5.23 -10.09
CA LEU A 71 2.47 4.80 -8.74
C LEU A 71 3.12 3.41 -8.78
N VAL A 72 4.45 3.39 -8.58
CA VAL A 72 5.25 2.15 -8.43
C VAL A 72 5.11 1.68 -6.98
N GLN A 73 4.52 0.52 -6.72
CA GLN A 73 4.06 0.14 -5.38
C GLN A 73 4.05 -1.36 -5.13
N ALA A 74 4.13 -1.77 -3.88
CA ALA A 74 3.83 -3.12 -3.48
C ALA A 74 2.51 -3.12 -2.69
N LEU A 75 1.72 -4.16 -2.86
CA LEU A 75 0.40 -4.27 -2.27
C LEU A 75 0.37 -5.45 -1.31
N ALA A 76 -0.24 -5.23 -0.14
CA ALA A 76 -0.80 -6.25 0.71
C ALA A 76 -2.31 -5.99 0.82
N VAL A 77 -3.11 -6.93 0.31
CA VAL A 77 -4.57 -6.75 0.21
C VAL A 77 -5.33 -7.85 0.93
N SER A 78 -6.32 -7.44 1.71
CA SER A 78 -7.36 -8.30 2.24
C SER A 78 -8.57 -8.25 1.31
N PHE A 79 -8.96 -9.40 0.80
CA PHE A 79 -10.11 -9.61 -0.08
C PHE A 79 -11.25 -10.31 0.67
N GLU A 80 -12.49 -10.15 0.22
CA GLU A 80 -13.62 -10.96 0.68
C GLU A 80 -13.43 -12.46 0.34
N ASP A 81 -12.95 -12.77 -0.87
CA ASP A 81 -12.56 -14.11 -1.31
C ASP A 81 -11.05 -14.18 -1.59
N PRO A 82 -10.21 -14.36 -0.56
CA PRO A 82 -8.75 -14.41 -0.73
C PRO A 82 -8.29 -15.66 -1.50
N ALA A 83 -9.10 -16.74 -1.52
CA ALA A 83 -8.78 -17.96 -2.24
C ALA A 83 -8.86 -17.75 -3.75
N ALA A 84 -9.89 -17.04 -4.23
CA ALA A 84 -10.03 -16.69 -5.64
C ALA A 84 -8.94 -15.72 -6.14
N ASN A 85 -8.41 -14.86 -5.28
CA ASN A 85 -7.46 -13.81 -5.66
C ASN A 85 -6.00 -14.27 -5.70
N CYS A 86 -5.55 -14.99 -4.67
CA CYS A 86 -4.15 -15.46 -4.62
C CYS A 86 -3.99 -16.89 -4.06
N GLY A 87 -5.08 -17.63 -3.85
CA GLY A 87 -5.05 -18.93 -3.17
C GLY A 87 -4.84 -18.84 -1.66
N ALA A 88 -5.10 -17.67 -1.07
CA ALA A 88 -5.04 -17.46 0.37
C ALA A 88 -6.27 -18.04 1.10
N GLN A 89 -6.12 -18.31 2.39
CA GLN A 89 -7.23 -18.66 3.28
C GLN A 89 -7.83 -17.39 3.91
N ASN A 90 -9.06 -17.50 4.44
CA ASN A 90 -9.63 -16.44 5.28
C ASN A 90 -8.69 -16.19 6.48
N GLY A 91 -8.42 -14.92 6.77
CA GLY A 91 -7.39 -14.51 7.74
C GLY A 91 -6.02 -14.19 7.13
N GLN A 92 -5.82 -14.44 5.83
CA GLN A 92 -4.55 -14.15 5.14
C GLN A 92 -4.65 -12.96 4.19
N TRP A 93 -3.49 -12.37 3.94
CA TRP A 93 -3.27 -11.30 2.96
C TRP A 93 -2.84 -11.88 1.62
N CYS A 94 -3.15 -11.18 0.54
CA CYS A 94 -2.49 -11.37 -0.75
C CYS A 94 -1.43 -10.30 -0.95
N VAL A 95 -0.19 -10.67 -1.27
CA VAL A 95 0.94 -9.74 -1.44
C VAL A 95 1.57 -9.83 -2.82
N TRP A 96 1.95 -8.69 -3.41
CA TRP A 96 2.65 -8.63 -4.71
C TRP A 96 3.36 -7.30 -4.96
N ALA A 97 4.21 -7.28 -6.00
CA ALA A 97 4.78 -6.06 -6.58
C ALA A 97 3.87 -5.55 -7.70
N SER A 98 3.67 -4.25 -7.81
CA SER A 98 2.64 -3.66 -8.68
C SER A 98 3.01 -2.26 -9.19
N THR A 99 2.41 -1.83 -10.28
CA THR A 99 2.49 -0.44 -10.74
C THR A 99 1.12 -0.02 -11.21
N LEU A 100 0.60 1.08 -10.67
CA LEU A 100 -0.58 1.74 -11.21
C LEU A 100 -0.13 2.74 -12.26
N GLN A 101 -0.57 2.51 -13.50
CA GLN A 101 -0.50 3.46 -14.61
C GLN A 101 -1.94 3.80 -15.01
N ASP A 102 -2.27 3.79 -16.30
CA ASP A 102 -3.67 3.79 -16.76
C ASP A 102 -4.46 2.59 -16.21
N THR A 103 -3.77 1.48 -15.94
CA THR A 103 -4.31 0.27 -15.32
C THR A 103 -3.32 -0.30 -14.31
N GLN A 104 -3.79 -1.19 -13.44
CA GLN A 104 -2.92 -1.91 -12.51
C GLN A 104 -2.12 -2.99 -13.26
N ILE A 105 -0.81 -2.89 -13.22
CA ILE A 105 0.12 -3.93 -13.64
C ILE A 105 0.57 -4.68 -12.39
N SER A 106 0.48 -6.01 -12.41
CA SER A 106 0.75 -6.85 -11.24
C SER A 106 1.80 -7.90 -11.54
N GLY A 107 2.71 -8.09 -10.60
CA GLY A 107 3.51 -9.31 -10.48
C GLY A 107 2.68 -10.47 -9.93
N LYS A 108 3.38 -11.51 -9.47
CA LYS A 108 2.73 -12.70 -8.92
C LYS A 108 2.10 -12.40 -7.55
N MET A 109 0.79 -12.57 -7.43
CA MET A 109 0.10 -12.54 -6.13
C MET A 109 0.35 -13.82 -5.35
N VAL A 110 0.72 -13.67 -4.08
CA VAL A 110 1.09 -14.78 -3.19
C VAL A 110 0.43 -14.59 -1.81
N PRO A 111 -0.09 -15.66 -1.19
CA PRO A 111 -0.65 -15.58 0.15
C PRO A 111 0.43 -15.30 1.20
N ALA A 112 0.09 -14.50 2.20
CA ALA A 112 0.94 -14.21 3.36
C ALA A 112 0.10 -14.16 4.64
N SER A 113 0.69 -14.54 5.76
CA SER A 113 0.00 -14.60 7.05
C SER A 113 0.30 -13.38 7.91
N PRO A 114 -0.59 -13.01 8.85
CA PRO A 114 -0.27 -12.06 9.92
C PRO A 114 1.05 -12.42 10.62
N GLY A 115 1.85 -11.41 10.91
CA GLY A 115 3.19 -11.53 11.49
C GLY A 115 4.31 -11.79 10.47
N ASP A 116 4.01 -12.17 9.23
CA ASP A 116 5.02 -12.27 8.18
C ASP A 116 5.67 -10.90 7.92
N ARG A 117 6.97 -10.93 7.65
CA ARG A 117 7.75 -9.74 7.27
C ARG A 117 7.79 -9.66 5.75
N ILE A 118 7.09 -8.67 5.20
CA ILE A 118 7.09 -8.39 3.77
C ILE A 118 8.15 -7.35 3.52
N THR A 119 9.26 -7.69 2.86
CA THR A 119 10.25 -6.71 2.44
C THR A 119 9.98 -6.31 1.00
N MET A 120 9.83 -5.01 0.76
CA MET A 120 9.50 -4.42 -0.54
C MET A 120 10.64 -3.52 -0.96
N HIS A 121 11.22 -3.81 -2.12
CA HIS A 121 12.42 -3.20 -2.63
C HIS A 121 12.21 -2.70 -4.05
N TYR A 122 12.68 -1.49 -4.32
CA TYR A 122 12.53 -0.79 -5.58
C TYR A 122 13.87 -0.21 -6.00
N VAL A 123 14.29 -0.44 -7.24
CA VAL A 123 15.55 0.09 -7.77
C VAL A 123 15.32 0.67 -9.15
N TYR A 124 15.72 1.92 -9.36
CA TYR A 124 15.78 2.50 -10.70
C TYR A 124 16.97 1.90 -11.45
N ASN A 125 16.70 1.23 -12.55
CA ASN A 125 17.69 0.60 -13.40
C ASN A 125 18.09 1.55 -14.52
N ASP A 126 19.29 2.15 -14.41
CA ASP A 126 19.79 3.13 -15.39
C ASP A 126 19.93 2.53 -16.81
N SER A 127 20.06 1.20 -16.95
CA SER A 127 20.23 0.55 -18.25
C SER A 127 18.91 0.35 -19.00
N THR A 128 17.80 0.17 -18.28
CA THR A 128 16.47 -0.07 -18.86
C THR A 128 15.57 1.16 -18.76
N GLY A 129 15.83 2.08 -17.83
CA GLY A 129 14.93 3.19 -17.53
C GLY A 129 13.66 2.75 -16.80
N GLU A 130 13.72 1.63 -16.08
CA GLU A 130 12.60 1.04 -15.34
C GLU A 130 12.85 1.04 -13.83
N TYR A 131 11.78 0.96 -13.05
CA TYR A 131 11.88 0.55 -11.66
C TYR A 131 11.72 -0.97 -11.56
N ASP A 132 12.78 -1.64 -11.12
CA ASP A 132 12.79 -3.05 -10.77
C ASP A 132 12.26 -3.19 -9.34
N GLN A 133 11.19 -3.97 -9.17
CA GLN A 133 10.51 -4.18 -7.90
C GLN A 133 10.65 -5.63 -7.46
N SER A 134 10.80 -5.85 -6.16
CA SER A 134 10.65 -7.17 -5.55
C SER A 134 9.89 -7.09 -4.23
N SER A 135 9.02 -8.09 -4.00
CA SER A 135 8.35 -8.33 -2.73
C SER A 135 8.82 -9.69 -2.20
N ALA A 136 9.33 -9.71 -0.98
CA ALA A 136 9.84 -10.90 -0.31
C ALA A 136 9.07 -11.17 0.98
N ILE A 137 8.63 -12.42 1.18
CA ILE A 137 8.03 -12.89 2.44
C ILE A 137 9.13 -13.55 3.26
N ASN A 138 9.40 -13.04 4.46
CA ASN A 138 10.40 -13.55 5.39
C ASN A 138 11.78 -13.76 4.71
N GLY A 139 12.18 -12.81 3.88
CA GLY A 139 13.45 -12.81 3.15
C GLY A 139 13.46 -13.62 1.84
N LYS A 140 12.38 -14.31 1.47
CA LYS A 140 12.27 -15.02 0.18
C LYS A 140 11.48 -14.19 -0.83
N ILE A 141 12.09 -13.81 -1.95
CA ILE A 141 11.40 -13.13 -3.05
C ILE A 141 10.28 -14.01 -3.59
N VAL A 142 9.06 -13.46 -3.66
CA VAL A 142 7.86 -14.16 -4.13
C VAL A 142 7.17 -13.46 -5.30
N SER A 143 7.39 -12.17 -5.49
CA SER A 143 6.89 -11.37 -6.61
C SER A 143 7.96 -10.41 -7.07
N THR A 144 8.03 -10.20 -8.38
CA THR A 144 8.86 -9.18 -9.03
C THR A 144 8.07 -8.50 -10.12
N LEU A 145 8.42 -7.25 -10.43
CA LEU A 145 7.83 -6.49 -11.53
C LEU A 145 8.83 -5.41 -11.97
N SER A 146 9.00 -5.22 -13.27
CA SER A 146 9.77 -4.10 -13.83
C SER A 146 8.86 -3.27 -14.70
N THR A 147 8.87 -1.95 -14.51
CA THR A 147 8.02 -1.04 -15.29
C THR A 147 8.72 0.29 -15.55
N SER A 148 8.60 0.80 -16.77
CA SER A 148 8.96 2.18 -17.08
C SER A 148 7.90 3.14 -16.54
N SER A 149 8.31 4.04 -15.64
CA SER A 149 7.41 4.98 -14.97
C SER A 149 8.00 6.38 -14.81
N GLY A 150 9.10 6.71 -15.47
CA GLY A 150 9.82 7.96 -15.21
C GLY A 150 10.56 7.89 -13.87
N TYR A 151 10.76 9.02 -13.19
CA TYR A 151 11.50 9.10 -11.93
C TYR A 151 10.57 9.25 -10.73
N ALA A 152 10.77 8.48 -9.67
CA ALA A 152 10.03 8.54 -8.41
C ALA A 152 10.36 9.80 -7.61
N GLN A 153 9.38 10.65 -7.35
CA GLN A 153 9.57 11.97 -6.73
C GLN A 153 9.07 12.03 -5.28
N ARG A 154 8.20 11.09 -4.91
CA ARG A 154 7.62 10.99 -3.57
C ARG A 154 7.63 9.53 -3.13
N TRP A 155 7.81 9.34 -1.83
CA TRP A 155 7.64 8.05 -1.17
C TRP A 155 6.46 8.12 -0.22
N ASP A 156 5.66 7.07 -0.21
CA ASP A 156 4.43 7.01 0.55
C ASP A 156 4.23 5.64 1.17
N VAL A 157 3.58 5.61 2.33
CA VAL A 157 2.87 4.44 2.84
C VAL A 157 1.45 4.85 3.21
N ALA A 158 0.47 3.99 2.91
CA ALA A 158 -0.91 4.28 3.24
C ALA A 158 -1.73 3.01 3.50
N VAL A 159 -2.89 3.25 4.12
CA VAL A 159 -4.01 2.31 4.20
C VAL A 159 -5.14 2.85 3.34
N GLU A 160 -5.63 2.03 2.43
CA GLU A 160 -6.65 2.38 1.46
C GLU A 160 -7.80 1.38 1.54
N CYS A 161 -9.01 1.88 1.72
CA CYS A 161 -10.21 1.08 1.53
C CYS A 161 -10.70 1.21 0.09
N GLN A 162 -11.33 0.16 -0.41
CA GLN A 162 -12.15 0.20 -1.61
C GLN A 162 -13.48 -0.53 -1.35
N VAL A 163 -14.51 -0.15 -2.10
CA VAL A 163 -15.85 -0.74 -2.10
C VAL A 163 -16.46 -0.89 -0.70
N ASP A 164 -16.63 -2.11 -0.20
CA ASP A 164 -17.31 -2.41 1.06
C ASP A 164 -16.43 -2.18 2.28
N ALA A 165 -15.10 -2.26 2.12
CA ALA A 165 -14.13 -1.92 3.16
C ALA A 165 -14.19 -0.43 3.54
N CYS A 166 -14.72 0.43 2.66
CA CYS A 166 -14.94 1.84 2.94
C CYS A 166 -16.24 2.15 3.70
N SER A 167 -17.12 1.16 3.82
CA SER A 167 -18.36 1.28 4.60
C SER A 167 -18.25 0.57 5.95
N ARG A 168 -17.08 0.00 6.25
CA ARG A 168 -16.79 -0.71 7.48
C ARG A 168 -15.48 -0.22 8.08
N THR A 169 -15.36 -0.48 9.36
CA THR A 169 -14.15 -0.23 10.13
C THR A 169 -12.95 -0.92 9.45
N SER A 170 -11.90 -0.16 9.07
CA SER A 170 -10.55 -0.75 8.95
C SER A 170 -10.25 -1.46 10.29
N PRO A 171 -9.55 -2.60 10.32
CA PRO A 171 -9.64 -3.48 11.47
C PRO A 171 -9.31 -2.73 12.75
N PRO A 172 -10.09 -2.97 13.82
CA PRO A 172 -9.53 -2.80 15.14
C PRO A 172 -8.32 -3.72 15.19
N HIS A 173 -7.13 -3.19 15.50
CA HIS A 173 -6.28 -3.91 16.43
C HIS A 173 -7.22 -4.31 17.58
N SER A 174 -7.42 -5.62 17.76
CA SER A 174 -8.46 -6.19 18.61
C SER A 174 -8.63 -5.40 19.92
N LYS A 175 -9.74 -4.67 20.09
CA LYS A 175 -10.10 -4.22 21.44
C LYS A 175 -10.11 -5.48 22.32
N PRO A 176 -9.38 -5.52 23.44
CA PRO A 176 -9.63 -6.53 24.44
C PRO A 176 -11.06 -6.32 24.92
N ALA A 177 -11.76 -7.41 25.18
CA ALA A 177 -12.94 -7.40 26.04
C ALA A 177 -12.66 -6.52 27.27
N SER A 178 -13.66 -5.75 27.68
CA SER A 178 -13.61 -4.80 28.80
C SER A 178 -12.76 -5.31 29.98
N ALA A 179 -11.55 -4.78 30.14
CA ALA A 179 -10.72 -5.08 31.29
C ALA A 179 -10.81 -3.94 32.29
N SER A 180 -11.76 -4.06 33.21
CA SER A 180 -11.81 -3.33 34.46
C SER A 180 -10.66 -3.78 35.37
N ASN A 181 -9.44 -3.30 35.13
CA ASN A 181 -8.43 -3.21 36.20
C ASN A 181 -7.25 -2.34 35.78
N LEU A 182 -6.89 -1.40 36.65
CA LEU A 182 -5.86 -0.37 36.43
C LEU A 182 -4.45 -0.97 36.20
N VAL A 183 -4.25 -2.26 36.50
CA VAL A 183 -3.01 -3.02 36.27
C VAL A 183 -2.88 -3.56 34.83
N LEU A 184 -3.96 -3.56 34.03
CA LEU A 184 -3.93 -3.97 32.62
C LEU A 184 -3.44 -2.87 31.66
N ARG A 185 -3.23 -1.64 32.14
CA ARG A 185 -2.78 -0.51 31.31
C ARG A 185 -1.33 -0.64 30.82
N GLU A 186 -0.51 -1.47 31.48
CA GLU A 186 0.87 -1.73 31.05
C GLU A 186 1.03 -3.01 30.20
N ARG A 187 -0.01 -3.87 30.12
CA ARG A 187 0.01 -5.12 29.33
C ARG A 187 -0.86 -5.10 28.06
N LEU A 188 -1.45 -3.95 27.71
CA LEU A 188 -2.33 -3.75 26.56
C LEU A 188 -1.75 -2.91 25.42
N ARG A 189 -0.41 -2.79 25.32
CA ARG A 189 0.23 -2.07 24.20
C ARG A 189 0.36 -2.86 22.91
N ALA A 190 0.00 -4.14 22.87
CA ALA A 190 -0.04 -4.91 21.63
C ALA A 190 -1.46 -4.90 21.02
N ASN A 191 -2.00 -3.69 20.85
CA ASN A 191 -3.00 -3.45 19.83
C ASN A 191 -2.20 -3.02 18.59
N GLN A 192 -1.62 -4.02 17.91
CA GLN A 192 -0.42 -3.88 17.12
C GLN A 192 -0.62 -2.98 15.90
N ALA A 193 -0.26 -1.69 16.05
CA ALA A 193 -0.21 -0.70 14.97
C ALA A 193 0.36 -1.32 13.70
N LEU A 194 -0.18 -0.93 12.55
CA LEU A 194 0.41 -1.31 11.28
C LEU A 194 1.81 -0.69 11.19
N GLU A 195 2.84 -1.52 11.11
CA GLU A 195 4.23 -1.07 11.24
C GLU A 195 5.05 -1.41 10.01
N TYR A 196 5.67 -0.36 9.45
CA TYR A 196 6.80 -0.47 8.54
C TYR A 196 8.08 -0.27 9.33
N VAL A 197 9.07 -1.12 9.08
CA VAL A 197 10.39 -1.08 9.70
C VAL A 197 11.51 -1.10 8.67
N ASP A 198 12.68 -0.64 9.08
CA ASP A 198 13.91 -0.67 8.27
C ASP A 198 13.77 0.08 6.92
N THR A 199 13.02 1.19 6.92
CA THR A 199 12.81 2.00 5.72
C THR A 199 14.09 2.74 5.37
N THR A 200 14.58 2.54 4.15
CA THR A 200 15.73 3.24 3.57
C THR A 200 15.35 3.80 2.21
N ILE A 201 15.69 5.06 1.96
CA ILE A 201 15.40 5.77 0.72
C ILE A 201 16.69 6.42 0.25
N ILE A 202 17.17 6.01 -0.92
CA ILE A 202 18.39 6.51 -1.54
C ILE A 202 18.00 7.39 -2.72
N LEU A 203 18.43 8.64 -2.68
CA LEU A 203 18.14 9.62 -3.70
C LEU A 203 19.17 9.56 -4.83
N ASN A 204 18.86 10.12 -5.99
CA ASN A 204 19.79 10.21 -7.12
C ASN A 204 20.96 11.16 -6.84
N LYS A 205 20.76 12.17 -5.99
CA LYS A 205 21.77 13.10 -5.46
C LYS A 205 21.44 13.48 -4.03
N ALA A 206 22.42 13.99 -3.28
CA ALA A 206 22.18 14.45 -1.91
C ALA A 206 21.20 15.64 -1.92
N ASP A 207 20.19 15.58 -1.05
CA ASP A 207 19.20 16.63 -0.84
C ASP A 207 18.76 16.63 0.62
N SER A 208 19.31 17.57 1.40
CA SER A 208 18.97 17.72 2.81
C SER A 208 17.57 18.30 3.05
N SER A 209 16.96 18.90 2.03
CA SER A 209 15.60 19.46 2.08
C SER A 209 14.53 18.44 1.69
N TRP A 210 14.90 17.21 1.31
CA TRP A 210 13.95 16.20 0.86
C TRP A 210 12.90 15.82 1.91
N THR A 211 13.14 16.09 3.19
CA THR A 211 12.17 15.85 4.26
C THR A 211 11.25 17.03 4.56
N GLU A 212 11.43 18.18 3.90
CA GLU A 212 10.56 19.35 4.11
C GLU A 212 9.13 19.10 3.61
N GLY A 213 8.94 18.19 2.64
CA GLY A 213 7.62 17.71 2.21
C GLY A 213 7.07 16.55 3.05
N LEU A 214 7.56 16.35 4.28
CA LEU A 214 7.01 15.33 5.17
C LEU A 214 5.54 15.63 5.48
N TYR A 215 4.68 14.66 5.16
CA TYR A 215 3.27 14.68 5.48
C TYR A 215 2.88 13.42 6.25
N THR A 216 2.04 13.60 7.28
CA THR A 216 1.58 12.50 8.14
C THR A 216 0.10 12.67 8.45
N LYS A 217 -0.70 11.65 8.17
CA LYS A 217 -2.07 11.51 8.66
C LYS A 217 -2.16 10.29 9.56
N LEU A 218 -2.52 10.47 10.83
CA LEU A 218 -2.72 9.38 11.80
C LEU A 218 -1.53 8.40 11.86
N SER A 219 -0.31 8.92 11.81
CA SER A 219 0.91 8.12 11.80
C SER A 219 1.95 8.66 12.78
N HIS A 220 2.78 7.75 13.29
CA HIS A 220 3.93 8.03 14.13
C HIS A 220 5.18 7.48 13.44
N ASN A 221 6.31 8.17 13.55
CA ASN A 221 7.56 7.70 12.97
C ASN A 221 8.73 7.96 13.92
N SER A 222 9.80 7.17 13.76
CA SER A 222 11.02 7.27 14.58
C SER A 222 11.92 8.48 14.23
N GLY A 223 11.49 9.34 13.30
CA GLY A 223 12.29 10.40 12.72
C GLY A 223 13.09 9.96 11.49
N LEU A 224 13.01 10.76 10.42
CA LEU A 224 13.87 10.66 9.26
C LEU A 224 15.28 11.14 9.61
N ARG A 225 16.29 10.34 9.27
CA ARG A 225 17.70 10.67 9.48
C ARG A 225 18.55 10.41 8.26
N THR A 226 19.61 11.19 8.12
CA THR A 226 20.63 11.03 7.08
C THR A 226 22.02 11.23 7.70
N VAL A 227 23.03 10.55 7.15
CA VAL A 227 24.44 10.67 7.56
C VAL A 227 25.35 11.13 6.43
N ASP A 228 24.80 11.29 5.22
CA ASP A 228 25.52 11.54 3.97
C ASP A 228 24.98 12.80 3.25
N GLY A 229 24.51 13.77 4.03
CA GLY A 229 24.03 15.06 3.52
C GLY A 229 22.68 15.00 2.81
N GLY A 230 21.87 13.97 3.06
CA GLY A 230 20.56 13.78 2.45
C GLY A 230 20.59 12.91 1.19
N LYS A 231 21.64 12.13 0.97
CA LYS A 231 21.70 11.15 -0.14
C LYS A 231 20.95 9.87 0.23
N THR A 232 21.04 9.46 1.49
CA THR A 232 20.35 8.31 2.08
C THR A 232 19.55 8.78 3.29
N TRP A 233 18.26 8.49 3.26
CA TRP A 233 17.32 8.73 4.36
C TRP A 233 16.90 7.39 4.97
N LYS A 234 16.86 7.34 6.30
CA LYS A 234 16.43 6.17 7.06
C LYS A 234 15.33 6.53 8.05
N VAL A 235 14.37 5.63 8.20
CA VAL A 235 13.35 5.64 9.25
C VAL A 235 13.28 4.23 9.82
N ASP A 236 13.49 4.08 11.11
CA ASP A 236 13.50 2.75 11.76
C ASP A 236 12.09 2.20 11.88
N THR A 237 11.12 3.06 12.15
CA THR A 237 9.73 2.66 12.30
C THR A 237 8.80 3.75 11.77
N ILE A 238 7.82 3.35 10.97
CA ILE A 238 6.64 4.13 10.60
C ILE A 238 5.42 3.30 11.05
N ALA A 239 4.73 3.78 12.07
CA ALA A 239 3.53 3.16 12.62
C ALA A 239 2.30 3.94 12.16
N LEU A 240 1.36 3.25 11.54
CA LEU A 240 0.06 3.79 11.13
C LEU A 240 -0.97 3.40 12.19
N ASN A 241 -1.71 4.39 12.71
CA ASN A 241 -2.71 4.17 13.75
C ASN A 241 -3.92 3.41 13.20
N SER A 242 -4.68 2.74 14.08
CA SER A 242 -6.00 2.23 13.71
C SER A 242 -6.90 3.37 13.25
N HIS A 243 -7.73 3.12 12.23
CA HIS A 243 -8.62 4.12 11.67
C HIS A 243 -9.99 3.54 11.33
N LEU A 244 -11.03 4.35 11.51
CA LEU A 244 -12.37 4.02 11.05
C LEU A 244 -12.67 4.94 9.87
N PHE A 245 -12.88 4.36 8.68
CA PHE A 245 -13.25 5.14 7.51
C PHE A 245 -14.64 5.76 7.71
N ASP A 246 -14.73 7.06 7.43
CA ASP A 246 -15.99 7.78 7.34
C ASP A 246 -16.09 8.55 6.02
N GLU A 247 -17.23 9.19 5.77
CA GLU A 247 -17.51 9.90 4.52
C GLU A 247 -16.49 11.00 4.18
N SER A 248 -15.75 11.53 5.16
CA SER A 248 -14.71 12.53 4.90
C SER A 248 -13.42 11.93 4.33
N ASP A 249 -13.24 10.61 4.44
CA ASP A 249 -12.11 9.89 3.85
C ASP A 249 -12.36 9.43 2.42
N ILE A 250 -13.63 9.48 1.97
CA ILE A 250 -14.07 8.87 0.73
C ILE A 250 -13.90 9.83 -0.44
N GLN A 251 -13.25 9.33 -1.49
CA GLN A 251 -13.18 9.95 -2.80
C GLN A 251 -14.18 9.24 -3.71
N TYR A 252 -15.11 10.01 -4.27
CA TYR A 252 -16.04 9.55 -5.29
C TYR A 252 -15.43 9.86 -6.65
N ASN A 253 -15.06 8.82 -7.40
CA ASN A 253 -14.63 8.92 -8.78
C ASN A 253 -15.83 9.00 -9.73
#